data_AF-A0A7Y4WLB2-F1
#
_entry.id   AF-A0A7Y4WLB2-F1
#
_cell.length_a   1.000
_cell.length_b   1.000
_cell.length_c   1.000
_cell.angle_alpha   90.00
_cell.angle_beta   90.00
_cell.angle_gamma   90.00
#
_symmetry.space_group_name_H-M   'P 1'
#
loop_
_entity.id
_entity.type
_entity.pdbx_description
1 polymer ?
#
loop_
_entity_poly.entity_id
_entity_poly.type
_entity_poly.pdbx_seq_one_letter_code
_entity_poly.pdbx_strand_id
1 'polypeptide(L)'
;MKFSTLPVILALSLSIHLSAQGIPPADDCQNGTIYLSPNDLIGTLNPYFTGNLNGPQNICPSGGVANNLGWYSFSSGGGNITISLSITNCVTNGTGLQFAIYKACDFSSPVVCQPNCSGPGTYTFALNMEPCVVYNLVLDGCSGDYCDVQFSYGGNVSPCELEITEEINLDNDKMLESCEAQYKELFIEGGHHNDLVEWSIDNAILPNETEHHIEVFFSNTKTYKICARTYRLGPNGQPFIYSDYKCSTLTVHSTDDVFGADRILCFEQAYPKPYNWNGISIETSGTYNFTHTNLAGCTIDSVVNFIVLDKPTPKENWHIGTNKNDFYVDNKGITHKNCNQIVELGFLSGSGCNEYINIHQYIPNFSAKLEPVCINDRLHFRPVIQNLSCYSVENTTLVFHYFLKDTINKRAPLIQAKENLLIPYKSDFQLLAEVDVYFGTTYKRIKVDLGVENIDESIYLADAGRDIQTYKLDINLNASTTKAGFWRFVSGPGTITFDNVNDPKTRITISNKGTYFVEWVTNYQNCTYTDRLKINAGEFFNDPNKKKVKLTNDEESQIYLIPGGTDIRIKFNEELSASIHYYWLNVFGQVISSGKALHPSDIRSPLFPGFYLLKIQSEEVDHVLKIQVIE
;
A
#
# COMPACT_ATOMS: atom_id res chain seq x y z
N MET A 1 56.82 36.42 -61.42
CA MET A 1 57.00 36.31 -62.89
C MET A 1 55.69 35.79 -63.49
N LYS A 2 55.24 36.32 -64.63
CA LYS A 2 54.20 35.67 -65.45
C LYS A 2 54.83 34.48 -66.17
N PHE A 3 54.06 33.44 -66.51
CA PHE A 3 53.65 33.21 -67.90
C PHE A 3 52.62 32.10 -68.04
N SER A 4 51.67 32.33 -68.94
CA SER A 4 50.67 31.40 -69.45
C SER A 4 51.08 30.91 -70.85
N THR A 5 50.96 29.62 -71.13
CA THR A 5 50.86 29.03 -72.49
C THR A 5 50.07 27.73 -72.34
N LEU A 6 48.85 27.59 -72.87
CA LEU A 6 48.49 27.42 -74.29
C LEU A 6 49.19 26.19 -74.94
N PRO A 7 48.48 25.08 -75.20
CA PRO A 7 49.02 23.97 -75.98
C PRO A 7 48.97 24.32 -77.48
N VAL A 8 50.13 24.29 -78.14
CA VAL A 8 50.22 24.39 -79.60
C VAL A 8 50.01 23.00 -80.20
N ILE A 9 49.00 22.89 -81.07
CA ILE A 9 48.77 21.70 -81.89
C ILE A 9 49.91 21.58 -82.90
N LEU A 10 50.69 20.50 -82.82
CA LEU A 10 51.59 20.09 -83.89
C LEU A 10 51.14 18.74 -84.43
N ALA A 11 50.33 18.77 -85.49
CA ALA A 11 49.89 17.58 -86.19
C ALA A 11 51.03 17.03 -87.06
N LEU A 12 51.64 15.92 -86.63
CA LEU A 12 52.40 15.05 -87.53
C LEU A 12 51.48 13.93 -88.00
N SER A 13 51.01 14.02 -89.24
CA SER A 13 50.22 12.97 -89.89
C SER A 13 51.12 11.81 -90.30
N LEU A 14 51.28 10.82 -89.42
CA LEU A 14 51.80 9.51 -89.80
C LEU A 14 50.63 8.59 -90.12
N SER A 15 50.28 8.49 -91.42
CA SER A 15 49.20 7.65 -91.91
C SER A 15 49.57 6.16 -91.84
N ILE A 16 49.45 5.58 -90.65
CA ILE A 16 49.45 4.12 -90.49
C ILE A 16 48.05 3.63 -90.87
N HIS A 17 47.91 3.02 -92.05
CA HIS A 17 46.75 2.19 -92.34
C HIS A 17 46.81 0.93 -91.46
N LEU A 18 46.19 0.98 -90.27
CA LEU A 18 45.63 -0.24 -89.71
C LEU A 18 44.41 -0.60 -90.57
N SER A 19 44.50 -1.71 -91.29
CA SER A 19 43.31 -2.45 -91.68
C SER A 19 42.58 -2.87 -90.40
N ALA A 20 41.26 -2.65 -90.35
CA ALA A 20 40.45 -3.19 -89.27
C ALA A 20 40.57 -4.72 -89.30
N GLN A 21 41.13 -5.32 -88.26
CA GLN A 21 41.09 -6.77 -88.08
C GLN A 21 39.65 -7.15 -87.79
N GLY A 22 39.04 -7.92 -88.69
CA GLY A 22 37.66 -8.38 -88.50
C GLY A 22 37.57 -9.44 -87.41
N ILE A 23 36.34 -9.66 -86.91
CA ILE A 23 36.06 -10.52 -85.77
C ILE A 23 36.37 -11.99 -86.14
N PRO A 24 37.30 -12.67 -85.44
CA PRO A 24 37.62 -14.06 -85.72
C PRO A 24 36.47 -14.99 -85.26
N PRO A 25 36.25 -16.13 -85.92
CA PRO A 25 35.29 -17.13 -85.47
C PRO A 25 35.81 -17.86 -84.23
N ALA A 26 34.88 -18.39 -83.43
CA ALA A 26 35.20 -19.43 -82.44
C ALA A 26 35.30 -20.81 -83.12
N ASP A 27 36.03 -21.73 -82.46
CA ASP A 27 36.27 -23.10 -82.96
C ASP A 27 35.04 -24.01 -82.83
N ASP A 28 34.18 -23.72 -81.86
CA ASP A 28 32.91 -24.40 -81.62
C ASP A 28 31.84 -23.42 -81.09
N CYS A 29 30.57 -23.88 -81.07
CA CYS A 29 29.43 -23.11 -80.54
C CYS A 29 29.26 -23.18 -79.01
N GLN A 30 30.06 -24.02 -78.33
CA GLN A 30 29.93 -24.37 -76.92
C GLN A 30 30.70 -23.39 -76.03
N ASN A 31 31.93 -23.07 -76.44
CA ASN A 31 32.93 -22.33 -75.69
C ASN A 31 33.32 -21.00 -76.37
N GLY A 32 32.69 -20.66 -77.50
CA GLY A 32 32.88 -19.40 -78.18
C GLY A 32 32.45 -18.19 -77.34
N THR A 33 33.07 -17.03 -77.62
CA THR A 33 32.70 -15.76 -76.99
C THR A 33 31.26 -15.41 -77.29
N ILE A 34 30.42 -15.29 -76.26
CA ILE A 34 29.04 -14.85 -76.38
C ILE A 34 28.99 -13.33 -76.28
N TYR A 35 28.69 -12.67 -77.40
CA TYR A 35 28.45 -11.23 -77.46
C TYR A 35 27.05 -10.89 -76.92
N LEU A 36 26.93 -9.90 -76.04
CA LEU A 36 25.65 -9.61 -75.37
C LEU A 36 24.68 -8.79 -76.24
N SER A 37 25.15 -8.24 -77.37
CA SER A 37 24.31 -7.59 -78.38
C SER A 37 24.76 -7.95 -79.81
N PRO A 38 23.85 -8.02 -80.80
CA PRO A 38 24.23 -8.11 -82.22
C PRO A 38 25.05 -6.88 -82.68
N ASN A 39 24.99 -5.77 -81.94
CA ASN A 39 25.82 -4.58 -82.18
C ASN A 39 27.32 -4.87 -82.06
N ASP A 40 27.72 -5.78 -81.18
CA ASP A 40 29.12 -6.11 -80.95
C ASP A 40 29.71 -6.98 -82.10
N LEU A 41 28.84 -7.50 -82.97
CA LEU A 41 29.19 -8.20 -84.21
C LEU A 41 29.16 -7.29 -85.46
N ILE A 42 28.78 -6.01 -85.37
CA ILE A 42 28.76 -5.11 -86.54
C ILE A 42 30.18 -4.92 -87.10
N GLY A 43 30.32 -5.16 -88.40
CA GLY A 43 31.56 -4.92 -89.13
C GLY A 43 31.98 -6.12 -89.96
N THR A 44 33.28 -6.23 -90.24
CA THR A 44 33.84 -7.38 -90.94
C THR A 44 33.96 -8.56 -89.98
N LEU A 45 33.21 -9.62 -90.22
CA LEU A 45 33.54 -10.95 -89.71
C LEU A 45 34.67 -11.50 -90.57
N ASN A 46 35.64 -12.15 -89.93
CA ASN A 46 36.87 -12.61 -90.54
C ASN A 46 37.00 -14.13 -90.43
N PRO A 47 36.20 -14.89 -91.20
CA PRO A 47 36.01 -16.33 -91.00
C PRO A 47 37.19 -17.14 -91.57
N TYR A 48 38.42 -16.90 -91.10
CA TYR A 48 39.58 -17.70 -91.51
C TYR A 48 39.52 -19.09 -90.90
N PHE A 49 38.81 -19.98 -91.59
CA PHE A 49 38.47 -21.31 -91.11
C PHE A 49 39.69 -22.25 -91.06
N THR A 50 40.37 -22.31 -89.91
CA THR A 50 41.50 -23.24 -89.69
C THR A 50 41.03 -24.64 -89.27
N GLY A 51 40.31 -25.33 -90.16
CA GLY A 51 40.06 -26.79 -90.05
C GLY A 51 39.18 -27.25 -88.88
N ASN A 52 38.27 -26.40 -88.39
CA ASN A 52 37.40 -26.74 -87.26
C ASN A 52 36.27 -27.71 -87.64
N LEU A 53 36.29 -28.88 -87.00
CA LEU A 53 35.34 -29.99 -87.21
C LEU A 53 34.28 -30.11 -86.10
N ASN A 54 34.26 -29.17 -85.14
CA ASN A 54 33.32 -29.19 -84.01
C ASN A 54 31.97 -28.58 -84.41
N GLY A 55 31.13 -29.39 -85.06
CA GLY A 55 29.81 -28.98 -85.52
C GLY A 55 28.96 -30.14 -86.06
N PRO A 56 27.75 -29.86 -86.56
CA PRO A 56 26.92 -30.87 -87.20
C PRO A 56 27.50 -31.27 -88.56
N GLN A 57 27.31 -32.53 -88.96
CA GLN A 57 27.82 -33.03 -90.27
C GLN A 57 27.25 -32.26 -91.47
N ASN A 58 26.01 -31.79 -91.35
CA ASN A 58 25.41 -30.83 -92.26
C ASN A 58 25.04 -29.57 -91.49
N ILE A 59 25.32 -28.38 -92.04
CA ILE A 59 25.00 -27.09 -91.42
C ILE A 59 23.49 -26.86 -91.28
N CYS A 60 22.67 -27.52 -92.11
CA CYS A 60 21.21 -27.59 -91.99
C CYS A 60 20.72 -29.05 -91.95
N PRO A 61 19.59 -29.35 -91.28
CA PRO A 61 18.92 -30.65 -91.40
C PRO A 61 18.52 -31.00 -92.83
N SER A 62 18.35 -29.99 -93.70
CA SER A 62 18.04 -30.11 -95.12
C SER A 62 19.26 -30.30 -96.04
N GLY A 63 20.49 -30.22 -95.53
CA GLY A 63 21.73 -30.40 -96.31
C GLY A 63 22.81 -29.34 -96.04
N GLY A 64 23.78 -29.26 -96.94
CA GLY A 64 24.97 -28.41 -96.80
C GLY A 64 26.03 -29.09 -95.93
N VAL A 65 26.91 -29.89 -96.56
CA VAL A 65 27.98 -30.65 -95.87
C VAL A 65 28.99 -29.67 -95.30
N ALA A 66 29.26 -29.75 -93.99
CA ALA A 66 30.24 -28.91 -93.32
C ALA A 66 31.68 -29.24 -93.76
N ASN A 67 32.47 -28.21 -94.09
CA ASN A 67 33.83 -28.32 -94.60
C ASN A 67 34.83 -27.58 -93.71
N ASN A 68 34.49 -26.35 -93.32
CA ASN A 68 35.37 -25.41 -92.67
C ASN A 68 34.49 -24.41 -91.89
N LEU A 69 34.04 -24.83 -90.70
CA LEU A 69 33.08 -24.09 -89.89
C LEU A 69 33.73 -22.93 -89.12
N GLY A 70 32.96 -21.86 -88.91
CA GLY A 70 33.28 -20.76 -88.02
C GLY A 70 32.04 -20.26 -87.29
N TRP A 71 32.17 -20.04 -85.98
CA TRP A 71 31.06 -19.75 -85.07
C TRP A 71 31.11 -18.33 -84.52
N TYR A 72 29.95 -17.67 -84.47
CA TYR A 72 29.75 -16.36 -83.85
C TYR A 72 28.52 -16.41 -82.94
N SER A 73 28.75 -16.38 -81.63
CA SER A 73 27.72 -16.50 -80.59
C SER A 73 27.25 -15.13 -80.11
N PHE A 74 25.95 -14.85 -80.13
CA PHE A 74 25.42 -13.57 -79.66
C PHE A 74 24.06 -13.71 -78.96
N SER A 75 23.71 -12.74 -78.14
CA SER A 75 22.42 -12.61 -77.46
C SER A 75 21.87 -11.20 -77.59
N SER A 76 20.73 -10.92 -76.97
CA SER A 76 20.11 -9.59 -76.87
C SER A 76 19.06 -9.58 -75.75
N GLY A 77 18.52 -8.40 -75.43
CA GLY A 77 17.33 -8.26 -74.57
C GLY A 77 16.02 -8.70 -75.26
N GLY A 78 16.11 -9.34 -76.43
CA GLY A 78 14.99 -9.83 -77.22
C GLY A 78 14.37 -8.79 -78.16
N GLY A 79 13.52 -9.26 -79.06
CA GLY A 79 12.82 -8.44 -80.05
C GLY A 79 13.10 -8.84 -81.51
N ASN A 80 12.39 -8.18 -82.43
CA ASN A 80 12.49 -8.47 -83.86
C ASN A 80 13.65 -7.69 -84.51
N ILE A 81 14.59 -8.41 -85.13
CA ILE A 81 15.66 -7.86 -85.95
C ILE A 81 15.66 -8.42 -87.36
N THR A 82 16.30 -7.71 -88.27
CA THR A 82 16.75 -8.24 -89.56
C THR A 82 18.27 -8.31 -89.55
N ILE A 83 18.86 -9.51 -89.68
CA ILE A 83 20.30 -9.66 -89.87
C ILE A 83 20.57 -9.66 -91.38
N SER A 84 21.63 -8.96 -91.80
CA SER A 84 22.08 -8.90 -93.18
C SER A 84 23.57 -9.25 -93.26
N LEU A 85 23.87 -10.34 -93.96
CA LEU A 85 25.22 -10.78 -94.28
C LEU A 85 25.56 -10.32 -95.69
N SER A 86 26.54 -9.43 -95.84
CA SER A 86 27.07 -9.03 -97.15
C SER A 86 28.34 -9.83 -97.44
N ILE A 87 28.25 -10.76 -98.40
CA ILE A 87 29.30 -11.73 -98.72
C ILE A 87 30.03 -11.26 -99.98
N THR A 88 31.34 -11.05 -99.87
CA THR A 88 32.20 -10.51 -100.92
C THR A 88 33.55 -11.22 -100.98
N ASN A 89 34.33 -10.98 -102.04
CA ASN A 89 35.71 -11.47 -102.19
C ASN A 89 35.91 -12.98 -101.96
N CYS A 90 34.92 -13.80 -102.30
CA CYS A 90 35.01 -15.25 -102.14
C CYS A 90 36.17 -15.85 -102.96
N VAL A 91 37.05 -16.56 -102.27
CA VAL A 91 38.13 -17.37 -102.80
C VAL A 91 37.70 -18.85 -102.73
N THR A 92 38.15 -19.65 -103.69
CA THR A 92 37.82 -21.09 -103.92
C THR A 92 36.53 -21.37 -104.71
N ASN A 93 35.57 -20.42 -104.79
CA ASN A 93 34.42 -20.40 -105.72
C ASN A 93 33.58 -21.69 -105.80
N GLY A 94 33.10 -22.17 -104.67
CA GLY A 94 32.16 -23.28 -104.50
C GLY A 94 30.64 -23.06 -104.73
N THR A 95 30.00 -21.88 -104.83
CA THR A 95 30.44 -20.48 -104.76
C THR A 95 29.77 -19.75 -103.58
N GLY A 96 30.56 -19.29 -102.62
CA GLY A 96 30.11 -18.55 -101.45
C GLY A 96 29.98 -19.40 -100.18
N LEU A 97 29.22 -18.89 -99.22
CA LEU A 97 29.05 -19.52 -97.92
C LEU A 97 27.71 -20.25 -97.80
N GLN A 98 27.68 -21.33 -97.04
CA GLN A 98 26.48 -21.80 -96.37
C GLN A 98 26.43 -21.18 -94.97
N PHE A 99 25.24 -20.97 -94.43
CA PHE A 99 25.11 -20.42 -93.08
C PHE A 99 23.81 -20.84 -92.40
N ALA A 100 23.84 -20.90 -91.08
CA ALA A 100 22.66 -21.13 -90.25
C ALA A 100 22.74 -20.33 -88.95
N ILE A 101 21.59 -20.13 -88.32
CA ILE A 101 21.50 -19.62 -86.95
C ILE A 101 20.73 -20.62 -86.11
N TYR A 102 21.37 -21.13 -85.06
CA TYR A 102 20.76 -22.01 -84.07
C TYR A 102 20.55 -21.28 -82.74
N LYS A 103 19.53 -21.68 -81.96
CA LYS A 103 19.52 -21.43 -80.52
C LYS A 103 20.49 -22.41 -79.86
N ALA A 104 21.43 -21.91 -79.08
CA ALA A 104 22.53 -22.71 -78.52
C ALA A 104 23.17 -23.65 -79.57
N CYS A 105 23.47 -24.90 -79.20
CA CYS A 105 24.10 -25.91 -80.05
C CYS A 105 23.12 -27.06 -80.41
N ASP A 106 21.83 -26.77 -80.56
CA ASP A 106 20.79 -27.78 -80.77
C ASP A 106 20.97 -28.58 -82.07
N PHE A 107 21.34 -27.90 -83.16
CA PHE A 107 21.53 -28.46 -84.52
C PHE A 107 20.31 -29.16 -85.15
N SER A 108 19.24 -29.42 -84.40
CA SER A 108 17.99 -30.01 -84.91
C SER A 108 17.08 -28.96 -85.55
N SER A 109 17.01 -27.76 -84.96
CA SER A 109 16.00 -26.75 -85.29
C SER A 109 16.64 -25.38 -85.59
N PRO A 110 17.17 -25.16 -86.81
CA PRO A 110 17.72 -23.86 -87.19
C PRO A 110 16.63 -22.80 -87.28
N VAL A 111 16.88 -21.63 -86.72
CA VAL A 111 16.00 -20.47 -86.85
C VAL A 111 16.17 -19.78 -88.22
N VAL A 112 17.39 -19.87 -88.76
CA VAL A 112 17.75 -19.46 -90.12
C VAL A 112 18.61 -20.57 -90.70
N CYS A 113 18.36 -20.98 -91.94
CA CYS A 113 19.20 -21.98 -92.60
C CYS A 113 19.29 -21.76 -94.10
N GLN A 114 20.52 -21.67 -94.60
CA GLN A 114 20.85 -21.60 -96.02
C GLN A 114 21.86 -22.72 -96.36
N PRO A 115 21.37 -23.91 -96.78
CA PRO A 115 22.20 -25.07 -97.12
C PRO A 115 22.81 -24.97 -98.53
N ASN A 116 22.43 -23.97 -99.32
CA ASN A 116 22.96 -23.76 -100.67
C ASN A 116 24.03 -22.66 -100.63
N CYS A 117 25.04 -22.79 -101.49
CA CYS A 117 26.16 -21.84 -101.57
C CYS A 117 25.67 -20.44 -101.97
N SER A 118 25.89 -19.48 -101.08
CA SER A 118 25.44 -18.10 -101.20
C SER A 118 26.63 -17.15 -101.32
N GLY A 119 26.89 -16.64 -102.52
CA GLY A 119 27.84 -15.54 -102.72
C GLY A 119 28.25 -15.32 -104.19
N PRO A 120 28.78 -14.13 -104.52
CA PRO A 120 28.74 -12.89 -103.74
C PRO A 120 27.33 -12.28 -103.67
N GLY A 121 26.99 -11.57 -102.60
CA GLY A 121 25.70 -10.89 -102.47
C GLY A 121 25.30 -10.56 -101.02
N THR A 122 24.23 -9.79 -100.84
CA THR A 122 23.65 -9.48 -99.52
C THR A 122 22.45 -10.39 -99.24
N TYR A 123 22.47 -11.08 -98.11
CA TYR A 123 21.42 -11.99 -97.66
C TYR A 123 20.82 -11.47 -96.37
N THR A 124 19.53 -11.12 -96.40
CA THR A 124 18.80 -10.55 -95.27
C THR A 124 17.71 -11.50 -94.80
N PHE A 125 17.61 -11.72 -93.49
CA PHE A 125 16.59 -12.57 -92.88
C PHE A 125 16.09 -11.96 -91.56
N ALA A 126 14.80 -12.17 -91.26
CA ALA A 126 14.17 -11.69 -90.04
C ALA A 126 14.26 -12.75 -88.92
N LEU A 127 14.54 -12.29 -87.71
CA LEU A 127 14.68 -13.10 -86.50
C LEU A 127 13.91 -12.44 -85.35
N ASN A 128 13.04 -13.19 -84.68
CA ASN A 128 12.53 -12.79 -83.37
C ASN A 128 13.46 -13.38 -82.30
N MET A 129 14.21 -12.53 -81.62
CA MET A 129 15.11 -12.93 -80.54
C MET A 129 14.36 -13.04 -79.22
N GLU A 130 14.59 -14.13 -78.49
CA GLU A 130 14.17 -14.28 -77.10
C GLU A 130 15.19 -13.60 -76.17
N PRO A 131 14.73 -12.90 -75.11
CA PRO A 131 15.62 -12.23 -74.17
C PRO A 131 16.63 -13.18 -73.52
N CYS A 132 17.91 -12.79 -73.57
CA CYS A 132 19.05 -13.52 -73.01
C CYS A 132 19.15 -15.00 -73.44
N VAL A 133 18.69 -15.32 -74.64
CA VAL A 133 18.96 -16.61 -75.31
C VAL A 133 20.18 -16.46 -76.21
N VAL A 134 21.07 -17.45 -76.20
CA VAL A 134 22.27 -17.48 -77.05
C VAL A 134 21.89 -18.00 -78.44
N TYR A 135 22.20 -17.20 -79.46
CA TYR A 135 22.07 -17.54 -80.87
C TYR A 135 23.47 -17.72 -81.47
N ASN A 136 23.68 -18.83 -82.16
CA ASN A 136 24.95 -19.16 -82.81
C ASN A 136 24.80 -19.02 -84.32
N LEU A 137 25.40 -17.98 -84.90
CA LEU A 137 25.62 -17.88 -86.34
C LEU A 137 26.80 -18.79 -86.70
N VAL A 138 26.52 -19.78 -87.54
CA VAL A 138 27.53 -20.64 -88.15
C VAL A 138 27.68 -20.29 -89.62
N LEU A 139 28.93 -20.13 -90.05
CA LEU A 139 29.32 -19.95 -91.45
C LEU A 139 30.15 -21.17 -91.87
N ASP A 140 29.90 -21.69 -93.07
CA ASP A 140 30.72 -22.71 -93.73
C ASP A 140 31.08 -22.25 -95.15
N GLY A 141 32.32 -22.49 -95.56
CA GLY A 141 32.77 -22.26 -96.92
C GLY A 141 32.43 -23.43 -97.83
N CYS A 142 31.57 -23.21 -98.83
CA CYS A 142 31.27 -24.26 -99.81
C CYS A 142 32.55 -24.77 -100.48
N SER A 143 32.84 -26.07 -100.37
CA SER A 143 34.06 -26.69 -100.91
C SER A 143 35.37 -26.06 -100.39
N GLY A 144 35.35 -25.43 -99.21
CA GLY A 144 36.49 -24.72 -98.64
C GLY A 144 36.56 -23.24 -99.05
N ASP A 145 35.46 -22.62 -99.47
CA ASP A 145 35.41 -21.19 -99.75
C ASP A 145 35.79 -20.34 -98.52
N TYR A 146 36.44 -19.22 -98.80
CA TYR A 146 36.72 -18.17 -97.83
C TYR A 146 36.24 -16.84 -98.40
N CYS A 147 35.38 -16.13 -97.70
CA CYS A 147 34.78 -14.87 -98.15
C CYS A 147 34.93 -13.78 -97.09
N ASP A 148 35.04 -12.53 -97.51
CA ASP A 148 34.89 -11.38 -96.62
C ASP A 148 33.39 -11.17 -96.35
N VAL A 149 33.00 -11.28 -95.08
CA VAL A 149 31.61 -11.17 -94.62
C VAL A 149 31.44 -9.90 -93.80
N GLN A 150 30.60 -8.98 -94.25
CA GLN A 150 30.17 -7.86 -93.43
C GLN A 150 28.84 -8.21 -92.74
N PHE A 151 28.86 -8.26 -91.41
CA PHE A 151 27.66 -8.40 -90.59
C PHE A 151 27.07 -7.03 -90.29
N SER A 152 25.75 -6.95 -90.44
CA SER A 152 24.94 -5.80 -90.08
C SER A 152 23.56 -6.28 -89.63
N TYR A 153 22.87 -5.49 -88.82
CA TYR A 153 21.47 -5.76 -88.49
C TYR A 153 20.64 -4.47 -88.50
N GLY A 154 19.33 -4.64 -88.66
CA GLY A 154 18.32 -3.59 -88.52
C GLY A 154 17.28 -3.98 -87.47
N GLY A 155 16.61 -2.98 -86.90
CA GLY A 155 15.71 -3.13 -85.76
C GLY A 155 16.33 -2.60 -84.47
N ASN A 156 15.49 -2.38 -83.45
CA ASN A 156 15.93 -1.91 -82.14
C ASN A 156 15.95 -3.10 -81.18
N VAL A 157 17.15 -3.48 -80.71
CA VAL A 157 17.36 -4.44 -79.62
C VAL A 157 18.32 -3.85 -78.59
N SER A 158 18.02 -4.07 -77.33
CA SER A 158 18.97 -3.84 -76.23
C SER A 158 19.98 -4.99 -76.13
N PRO A 159 21.12 -4.80 -75.44
CA PRO A 159 21.92 -5.91 -74.95
C PRO A 159 21.10 -6.86 -74.07
N CYS A 160 21.56 -8.10 -73.93
CA CYS A 160 21.11 -8.97 -72.85
C CYS A 160 21.65 -8.41 -71.52
N GLU A 161 20.73 -8.03 -70.64
CA GLU A 161 20.99 -7.53 -69.30
C GLU A 161 20.08 -8.29 -68.33
N LEU A 162 20.61 -8.71 -67.18
CA LEU A 162 19.85 -9.39 -66.14
C LEU A 162 19.71 -8.44 -64.94
N GLU A 163 18.48 -8.26 -64.46
CA GLU A 163 18.19 -7.40 -63.31
C GLU A 163 17.15 -8.07 -62.39
N ILE A 164 17.41 -7.98 -61.08
CA ILE A 164 16.41 -8.22 -60.05
C ILE A 164 15.79 -6.86 -59.74
N THR A 165 14.53 -6.67 -60.11
CA THR A 165 13.88 -5.35 -60.09
C THR A 165 13.54 -4.90 -58.68
N GLU A 166 13.11 -5.84 -57.84
CA GLU A 166 12.71 -5.58 -56.46
C GLU A 166 13.81 -5.96 -55.45
N GLU A 167 13.62 -5.61 -54.19
CA GLU A 167 14.46 -6.12 -53.10
C GLU A 167 14.01 -7.51 -52.64
N ILE A 168 14.90 -8.26 -51.96
CA ILE A 168 14.61 -9.61 -51.48
C ILE A 168 13.38 -9.58 -50.56
N ASN A 169 12.42 -10.48 -50.79
CA ASN A 169 11.10 -10.54 -50.15
C ASN A 169 10.23 -9.27 -50.29
N LEU A 170 10.49 -8.42 -51.30
CA LEU A 170 9.88 -7.09 -51.48
C LEU A 170 10.18 -6.12 -50.32
N ASP A 171 11.25 -6.40 -49.58
CA ASP A 171 11.63 -5.62 -48.40
C ASP A 171 12.48 -4.40 -48.76
N ASN A 172 11.83 -3.24 -48.81
CA ASN A 172 12.42 -1.99 -49.24
C ASN A 172 13.45 -1.40 -48.26
N ASP A 173 13.41 -1.75 -46.97
CA ASP A 173 14.44 -1.31 -46.00
C ASP A 173 15.60 -2.31 -45.86
N LYS A 174 15.41 -3.52 -46.40
CA LYS A 174 16.38 -4.61 -46.50
C LYS A 174 16.71 -5.24 -45.14
N MET A 175 15.83 -5.11 -44.15
CA MET A 175 15.95 -5.71 -42.81
C MET A 175 14.90 -6.81 -42.62
N LEU A 176 15.24 -8.01 -43.08
CA LEU A 176 14.40 -9.18 -42.90
C LEU A 176 14.45 -9.66 -41.45
N GLU A 177 13.30 -10.08 -40.91
CA GLU A 177 13.20 -10.70 -39.58
C GLU A 177 12.83 -12.18 -39.67
N SER A 178 13.36 -12.98 -38.73
CA SER A 178 13.01 -14.39 -38.53
C SER A 178 13.28 -14.83 -37.09
N CYS A 179 12.86 -16.04 -36.75
CA CYS A 179 12.96 -16.64 -35.43
C CYS A 179 13.89 -17.85 -35.45
N GLU A 180 14.61 -18.07 -34.37
CA GLU A 180 15.47 -19.23 -34.21
C GLU A 180 14.68 -20.55 -34.33
N ALA A 181 15.34 -21.56 -34.90
CA ALA A 181 14.80 -22.89 -35.17
C ALA A 181 13.55 -22.90 -36.07
N GLN A 182 13.43 -21.93 -36.99
CA GLN A 182 12.38 -21.88 -38.00
C GLN A 182 12.94 -21.76 -39.43
N TYR A 183 12.08 -22.07 -40.40
CA TYR A 183 12.32 -21.82 -41.81
C TYR A 183 11.91 -20.39 -42.16
N LYS A 184 12.71 -19.72 -42.99
CA LYS A 184 12.39 -18.44 -43.61
C LYS A 184 12.28 -18.64 -45.12
N GLU A 185 11.11 -18.34 -45.67
CA GLU A 185 10.91 -18.15 -47.11
C GLU A 185 11.74 -16.95 -47.57
N LEU A 186 12.55 -17.14 -48.61
CA LEU A 186 13.36 -16.12 -49.27
C LEU A 186 13.01 -16.12 -50.75
N PHE A 187 12.69 -14.94 -51.31
CA PHE A 187 12.35 -14.85 -52.72
C PHE A 187 12.79 -13.54 -53.36
N ILE A 188 12.87 -13.54 -54.68
CA ILE A 188 13.13 -12.35 -55.51
C ILE A 188 12.03 -12.20 -56.57
N GLU A 189 11.81 -10.96 -57.00
CA GLU A 189 11.03 -10.65 -58.20
C GLU A 189 11.90 -9.93 -59.23
N GLY A 190 11.73 -10.27 -60.50
CA GLY A 190 12.54 -9.78 -61.62
C GLY A 190 13.13 -10.92 -62.45
N GLY A 191 13.99 -10.55 -63.40
CA GLY A 191 14.54 -11.49 -64.38
C GLY A 191 13.55 -11.95 -65.45
N HIS A 192 14.06 -12.69 -66.43
CA HIS A 192 13.26 -13.36 -67.45
C HIS A 192 12.85 -14.79 -66.99
N HIS A 193 11.81 -15.36 -67.60
CA HIS A 193 11.16 -16.61 -67.17
C HIS A 193 12.07 -17.85 -66.97
N ASN A 194 13.25 -17.87 -67.58
CA ASN A 194 14.20 -18.99 -67.51
C ASN A 194 15.53 -18.60 -66.81
N ASP A 195 15.55 -17.50 -66.04
CA ASP A 195 16.71 -17.08 -65.25
C ASP A 195 16.89 -18.00 -64.04
N LEU A 196 18.11 -18.47 -63.82
CA LEU A 196 18.48 -19.20 -62.60
C LEU A 196 18.96 -18.20 -61.55
N VAL A 197 18.81 -18.54 -60.28
CA VAL A 197 19.27 -17.69 -59.15
C VAL A 197 20.51 -18.31 -58.50
N GLU A 198 21.45 -17.46 -58.07
CA GLU A 198 22.52 -17.84 -57.16
C GLU A 198 22.27 -17.18 -55.81
N TRP A 199 21.81 -17.97 -54.83
CA TRP A 199 21.63 -17.53 -53.46
C TRP A 199 22.92 -17.69 -52.65
N SER A 200 23.17 -16.77 -51.72
CA SER A 200 24.27 -16.86 -50.77
C SER A 200 23.94 -16.29 -49.39
N ILE A 201 24.55 -16.89 -48.37
CA ILE A 201 24.39 -16.52 -46.95
C ILE A 201 25.78 -16.27 -46.36
N ASP A 202 26.00 -15.09 -45.80
CA ASP A 202 27.31 -14.61 -45.34
C ASP A 202 28.41 -14.75 -46.41
N ASN A 203 28.00 -14.56 -47.68
CA ASN A 203 28.77 -14.74 -48.91
C ASN A 203 29.16 -16.21 -49.25
N ALA A 204 28.62 -17.22 -48.54
CA ALA A 204 28.71 -18.62 -48.95
C ALA A 204 27.53 -18.98 -49.88
N ILE A 205 27.83 -19.46 -51.09
CA ILE A 205 26.82 -19.83 -52.10
C ILE A 205 26.08 -21.10 -51.68
N LEU A 206 24.76 -21.16 -51.95
CA LEU A 206 23.91 -22.32 -51.77
C LEU A 206 23.81 -23.10 -53.10
N PRO A 207 24.57 -24.19 -53.30
CA PRO A 207 24.84 -24.74 -54.64
C PRO A 207 23.68 -25.47 -55.32
N ASN A 208 22.60 -25.77 -54.59
CA ASN A 208 21.41 -26.46 -55.11
C ASN A 208 20.19 -25.53 -55.21
N GLU A 209 20.30 -24.30 -54.73
CA GLU A 209 19.20 -23.36 -54.61
C GLU A 209 19.19 -22.43 -55.83
N THR A 210 18.58 -22.89 -56.92
CA THR A 210 18.54 -22.15 -58.20
C THR A 210 17.18 -21.50 -58.52
N GLU A 211 16.19 -21.69 -57.65
CA GLU A 211 14.83 -21.19 -57.83
C GLU A 211 14.68 -19.74 -57.33
N HIS A 212 13.66 -19.04 -57.83
CA HIS A 212 13.34 -17.65 -57.44
C HIS A 212 12.73 -17.55 -56.03
N HIS A 213 12.33 -18.68 -55.45
CA HIS A 213 11.76 -18.83 -54.12
C HIS A 213 12.38 -20.05 -53.44
N ILE A 214 12.93 -19.89 -52.23
CA ILE A 214 13.59 -20.95 -51.46
C ILE A 214 13.20 -20.87 -49.98
N GLU A 215 13.35 -21.96 -49.24
CA GLU A 215 13.16 -22.00 -47.78
C GLU A 215 14.48 -22.35 -47.08
N VAL A 216 14.91 -21.51 -46.13
CA VAL A 216 16.16 -21.71 -45.38
C VAL A 216 15.90 -21.81 -43.88
N PHE A 217 16.46 -22.84 -43.24
CA PHE A 217 16.37 -23.05 -41.79
C PHE A 217 17.46 -22.29 -41.04
N PHE A 218 17.08 -21.47 -40.06
CA PHE A 218 18.01 -20.67 -39.25
C PHE A 218 18.05 -21.16 -37.80
N SER A 219 19.17 -21.77 -37.42
CA SER A 219 19.33 -22.49 -36.14
C SER A 219 20.08 -21.73 -35.04
N ASN A 220 20.49 -20.49 -35.29
CA ASN A 220 21.27 -19.70 -34.34
C ASN A 220 20.80 -18.24 -34.33
N THR A 221 20.64 -17.66 -33.15
CA THR A 221 20.46 -16.21 -32.96
C THR A 221 21.66 -15.39 -33.41
N LYS A 222 21.59 -14.85 -34.63
CA LYS A 222 22.51 -13.82 -35.13
C LYS A 222 21.91 -13.09 -36.33
N THR A 223 22.65 -12.09 -36.80
CA THR A 223 22.42 -11.47 -38.10
C THR A 223 23.18 -12.21 -39.20
N TYR A 224 22.53 -12.39 -40.35
CA TYR A 224 23.04 -13.01 -41.57
C TYR A 224 22.96 -12.01 -42.73
N LYS A 225 23.92 -12.04 -43.66
CA LYS A 225 23.81 -11.30 -44.93
C LYS A 225 23.29 -12.25 -46.01
N ILE A 226 22.07 -12.04 -46.47
CA ILE A 226 21.46 -12.78 -47.57
C ILE A 226 21.70 -12.02 -48.87
N CYS A 227 22.19 -12.67 -49.92
CA CYS A 227 22.29 -12.07 -51.25
C CYS A 227 21.81 -13.03 -52.34
N ALA A 228 21.20 -12.47 -53.37
CA ALA A 228 20.77 -13.17 -54.59
C ALA A 228 21.23 -12.41 -55.83
N ARG A 229 21.55 -13.14 -56.90
CA ARG A 229 21.72 -12.61 -58.27
C ARG A 229 21.17 -13.61 -59.27
N THR A 230 20.63 -13.14 -60.39
CA THR A 230 20.23 -14.02 -61.48
C THR A 230 21.40 -14.30 -62.42
N TYR A 231 21.35 -15.43 -63.12
CA TYR A 231 22.34 -15.80 -64.15
C TYR A 231 21.73 -16.64 -65.27
N ARG A 232 22.44 -16.70 -66.40
CA ARG A 232 22.08 -17.54 -67.54
C ARG A 232 23.21 -18.44 -67.99
N LEU A 233 22.87 -19.69 -68.26
CA LEU A 233 23.80 -20.68 -68.80
C LEU A 233 23.97 -20.52 -70.31
N GLY A 234 25.22 -20.57 -70.76
CA GLY A 234 25.60 -20.71 -72.16
C GLY A 234 25.45 -22.16 -72.63
N PRO A 235 25.75 -22.45 -73.91
CA PRO A 235 25.53 -23.78 -74.47
C PRO A 235 26.33 -24.89 -73.74
N ASN A 236 27.52 -24.57 -73.24
CA ASN A 236 28.36 -25.49 -72.44
C ASN A 236 27.89 -25.69 -70.98
N GLY A 237 26.74 -25.13 -70.60
CA GLY A 237 26.23 -25.21 -69.23
C GLY A 237 27.00 -24.38 -68.21
N GLN A 238 27.85 -23.43 -68.63
CA GLN A 238 28.49 -22.46 -67.75
C GLN A 238 27.77 -21.10 -67.79
N PRO A 239 27.70 -20.34 -66.69
CA PRO A 239 27.12 -19.00 -66.71
C PRO A 239 27.88 -18.04 -67.65
N PHE A 240 27.17 -17.37 -68.56
CA PHE A 240 27.76 -16.37 -69.47
C PHE A 240 27.44 -14.92 -69.09
N ILE A 241 26.41 -14.72 -68.26
CA ILE A 241 26.01 -13.41 -67.73
C ILE A 241 25.40 -13.60 -66.34
N TYR A 242 25.59 -12.59 -65.49
CA TYR A 242 25.02 -12.46 -64.15
C TYR A 242 24.39 -11.07 -64.00
N SER A 243 23.37 -10.94 -63.15
CA SER A 243 22.98 -9.64 -62.59
C SER A 243 23.97 -9.19 -61.50
N ASP A 244 23.86 -7.93 -61.11
CA ASP A 244 24.38 -7.48 -59.82
C ASP A 244 23.67 -8.22 -58.66
N TYR A 245 24.33 -8.29 -57.50
CA TYR A 245 23.74 -8.83 -56.29
C TYR A 245 22.74 -7.84 -55.66
N LYS A 246 21.51 -8.30 -55.43
CA LYS A 246 20.64 -7.74 -54.37
C LYS A 246 21.02 -8.41 -53.05
N CYS A 247 21.03 -7.64 -51.96
CA CYS A 247 21.38 -8.15 -50.64
C CYS A 247 20.49 -7.52 -49.56
N SER A 248 20.04 -8.34 -48.61
CA SER A 248 19.32 -7.94 -47.41
C SER A 248 20.00 -8.50 -46.16
N THR A 249 19.76 -7.84 -45.04
CA THR A 249 20.22 -8.22 -43.71
C THR A 249 19.09 -9.00 -43.05
N LEU A 250 19.33 -10.25 -42.64
CA LEU A 250 18.37 -11.07 -41.91
C LEU A 250 18.76 -11.14 -40.44
N THR A 251 17.92 -10.69 -39.52
CA THR A 251 18.13 -10.89 -38.08
C THR A 251 17.27 -12.04 -37.58
N VAL A 252 17.90 -12.96 -36.84
CA VAL A 252 17.26 -14.15 -36.26
C VAL A 252 17.18 -13.96 -34.74
N HIS A 253 15.95 -13.86 -34.22
CA HIS A 253 15.68 -13.60 -32.81
C HIS A 253 15.52 -14.88 -32.00
N SER A 254 15.90 -14.84 -30.72
CA SER A 254 15.71 -15.96 -29.79
C SER A 254 14.22 -16.24 -29.59
N THR A 255 13.89 -17.52 -29.43
CA THR A 255 12.58 -17.98 -28.95
C THR A 255 12.61 -18.40 -27.48
N ASP A 256 13.71 -18.14 -26.75
CA ASP A 256 13.86 -18.49 -25.33
C ASP A 256 12.93 -17.68 -24.43
N ASP A 257 12.55 -18.30 -23.30
CA ASP A 257 11.76 -17.70 -22.23
C ASP A 257 12.45 -16.45 -21.65
N VAL A 258 11.71 -15.34 -21.58
CA VAL A 258 12.19 -14.08 -21.01
C VAL A 258 11.85 -14.03 -19.52
N PHE A 259 12.85 -14.31 -18.68
CA PHE A 259 12.73 -14.26 -17.23
C PHE A 259 12.71 -12.82 -16.70
N GLY A 260 11.57 -12.39 -16.18
CA GLY A 260 11.41 -11.15 -15.44
C GLY A 260 11.83 -11.30 -13.97
N ALA A 261 12.13 -10.17 -13.32
CA ALA A 261 12.42 -10.13 -11.89
C ALA A 261 11.23 -10.56 -11.04
N ASP A 262 11.51 -11.22 -9.91
CA ASP A 262 10.54 -11.63 -8.90
C ASP A 262 9.61 -10.49 -8.47
N ARG A 263 8.31 -10.79 -8.37
CA ARG A 263 7.27 -9.83 -7.98
C ARG A 263 6.65 -10.25 -6.65
N ILE A 264 6.85 -9.41 -5.63
CA ILE A 264 6.20 -9.58 -4.33
C ILE A 264 4.83 -8.92 -4.39
N LEU A 265 3.79 -9.68 -4.01
CA LEU A 265 2.42 -9.20 -3.88
C LEU A 265 2.00 -9.29 -2.41
N CYS A 266 1.44 -8.21 -1.89
CA CYS A 266 0.83 -8.19 -0.56
C CYS A 266 -0.52 -8.97 -0.60
N PHE A 267 -0.94 -9.50 0.54
CA PHE A 267 -2.19 -10.29 0.65
C PHE A 267 -3.40 -9.58 0.02
N GLU A 268 -3.57 -8.28 0.29
CA GLU A 268 -4.64 -7.42 -0.22
C GLU A 268 -4.58 -7.16 -1.74
N GLN A 269 -3.45 -7.45 -2.39
CA GLN A 269 -3.29 -7.29 -3.85
C GLN A 269 -3.71 -8.56 -4.60
N ALA A 270 -3.69 -9.72 -3.94
CA ALA A 270 -4.14 -11.01 -4.47
C ALA A 270 -5.54 -11.43 -3.97
N TYR A 271 -6.02 -10.85 -2.85
CA TYR A 271 -7.29 -11.23 -2.22
C TYR A 271 -8.13 -10.01 -1.80
N PRO A 272 -9.48 -10.09 -1.91
CA PRO A 272 -10.29 -11.25 -2.37
C PRO A 272 -10.39 -11.36 -3.89
N LYS A 273 -9.80 -10.43 -4.65
CA LYS A 273 -9.76 -10.45 -6.11
C LYS A 273 -8.32 -10.74 -6.57
N PRO A 274 -8.10 -11.77 -7.42
CA PRO A 274 -6.76 -12.13 -7.91
C PRO A 274 -6.06 -10.96 -8.59
N TYR A 275 -4.73 -10.90 -8.44
CA TYR A 275 -3.92 -9.97 -9.20
C TYR A 275 -3.90 -10.42 -10.67
N ASN A 276 -4.23 -9.52 -11.59
CA ASN A 276 -4.25 -9.83 -13.02
C ASN A 276 -2.91 -9.44 -13.66
N TRP A 277 -2.13 -10.44 -14.06
CA TRP A 277 -0.92 -10.27 -14.86
C TRP A 277 -1.16 -10.78 -16.28
N ASN A 278 -1.26 -9.87 -17.25
CA ASN A 278 -1.44 -10.20 -18.68
C ASN A 278 -2.63 -11.14 -18.99
N GLY A 279 -3.69 -11.13 -18.17
CA GLY A 279 -4.85 -12.03 -18.28
C GLY A 279 -4.80 -13.23 -17.32
N ILE A 280 -3.67 -13.48 -16.68
CA ILE A 280 -3.44 -14.59 -15.73
C ILE A 280 -3.78 -14.11 -14.32
N SER A 281 -4.64 -14.87 -13.63
CA SER A 281 -4.99 -14.64 -12.22
C SER A 281 -3.91 -15.22 -11.30
N ILE A 282 -3.24 -14.34 -10.56
CA ILE A 282 -2.25 -14.68 -9.53
C ILE A 282 -2.93 -14.62 -8.16
N GLU A 283 -3.06 -15.78 -7.52
CA GLU A 283 -3.62 -15.95 -6.17
C GLU A 283 -2.58 -16.48 -5.18
N THR A 284 -1.61 -17.28 -5.65
CA THR A 284 -0.64 -18.00 -4.83
C THR A 284 0.78 -17.77 -5.33
N SER A 285 1.76 -17.93 -4.46
CA SER A 285 3.18 -17.89 -4.84
C SER A 285 3.53 -19.00 -5.84
N GLY A 286 4.32 -18.66 -6.86
CA GLY A 286 4.76 -19.60 -7.88
C GLY A 286 5.28 -18.92 -9.15
N THR A 287 5.84 -19.72 -10.05
CA THR A 287 6.28 -19.27 -11.37
C THR A 287 5.13 -19.32 -12.36
N TYR A 288 4.89 -18.21 -13.07
CA TYR A 288 3.86 -18.09 -14.09
C TYR A 288 4.48 -17.65 -15.42
N ASN A 289 3.97 -18.20 -16.53
CA ASN A 289 4.39 -17.87 -17.89
C ASN A 289 3.26 -17.20 -18.69
N PHE A 290 3.61 -16.26 -19.56
CA PHE A 290 2.68 -15.58 -20.47
C PHE A 290 3.22 -15.59 -21.90
N THR A 291 2.61 -16.41 -22.75
CA THR A 291 2.94 -16.53 -24.17
C THR A 291 2.46 -15.32 -24.96
N HIS A 292 3.35 -14.71 -25.73
CA HIS A 292 3.03 -13.61 -26.65
C HIS A 292 3.99 -13.56 -27.82
N THR A 293 3.65 -12.77 -28.83
CA THR A 293 4.50 -12.50 -29.99
C THR A 293 5.31 -11.22 -29.73
N ASN A 294 6.64 -11.30 -29.89
CA ASN A 294 7.53 -10.14 -29.78
C ASN A 294 7.44 -9.22 -31.03
N LEU A 295 8.15 -8.10 -31.03
CA LEU A 295 8.15 -7.15 -32.15
C LEU A 295 8.69 -7.72 -33.48
N ALA A 296 9.48 -8.79 -33.44
CA ALA A 296 10.02 -9.48 -34.61
C ALA A 296 9.12 -10.63 -35.13
N GLY A 297 7.95 -10.84 -34.53
CA GLY A 297 7.03 -11.91 -34.92
C GLY A 297 7.26 -13.25 -34.22
N CYS A 298 8.21 -13.35 -33.28
CA CYS A 298 8.53 -14.61 -32.60
C CYS A 298 7.66 -14.82 -31.36
N THR A 299 7.10 -16.02 -31.25
CA THR A 299 6.36 -16.45 -30.06
C THR A 299 7.34 -16.78 -28.94
N ILE A 300 7.18 -16.11 -27.80
CA ILE A 300 8.01 -16.27 -26.60
C ILE A 300 7.14 -16.27 -25.33
N ASP A 301 7.58 -16.98 -24.30
CA ASP A 301 7.01 -16.88 -22.96
C ASP A 301 7.74 -15.80 -22.15
N SER A 302 6.99 -14.88 -21.55
CA SER A 302 7.50 -14.10 -20.41
C SER A 302 7.29 -14.90 -19.15
N VAL A 303 8.33 -15.12 -18.36
CA VAL A 303 8.28 -15.95 -17.13
C VAL A 303 8.56 -15.09 -15.91
N VAL A 304 7.71 -15.13 -14.90
CA VAL A 304 7.85 -14.34 -13.66
C VAL A 304 7.54 -15.20 -12.44
N ASN A 305 8.42 -15.16 -11.43
CA ASN A 305 8.15 -15.70 -10.11
C ASN A 305 7.33 -14.68 -9.28
N PHE A 306 6.14 -15.08 -8.84
CA PHE A 306 5.31 -14.29 -7.94
C PHE A 306 5.42 -14.82 -6.51
N ILE A 307 5.60 -13.90 -5.56
CA ILE A 307 5.66 -14.19 -4.12
C ILE A 307 4.47 -13.48 -3.47
N VAL A 308 3.39 -14.21 -3.24
CA VAL A 308 2.22 -13.72 -2.51
C VAL A 308 2.50 -13.88 -1.02
N LEU A 309 2.47 -12.76 -0.29
CA LEU A 309 2.68 -12.74 1.15
C LEU A 309 1.39 -13.11 1.90
N ASP A 310 1.54 -13.88 2.98
CA ASP A 310 0.44 -14.21 3.88
C ASP A 310 -0.18 -12.94 4.50
N LYS A 311 -1.46 -13.03 4.88
CA LYS A 311 -2.14 -11.96 5.60
C LYS A 311 -1.41 -11.67 6.92
N PRO A 312 -0.92 -10.44 7.17
CA PRO A 312 -0.22 -10.12 8.40
C PRO A 312 -1.08 -10.38 9.65
N THR A 313 -0.50 -11.02 10.65
CA THR A 313 -1.14 -11.20 11.96
C THR A 313 -1.38 -9.83 12.61
N PRO A 314 -2.63 -9.48 12.98
CA PRO A 314 -2.92 -8.19 13.60
C PRO A 314 -2.09 -7.94 14.86
N LYS A 315 -1.57 -6.72 15.01
CA LYS A 315 -0.83 -6.30 16.19
C LYS A 315 -1.79 -5.88 17.31
N GLU A 316 -1.64 -6.50 18.47
CA GLU A 316 -2.48 -6.23 19.65
C GLU A 316 -2.27 -4.81 20.20
N ASN A 317 -3.38 -4.11 20.45
CA ASN A 317 -3.41 -2.77 21.02
C ASN A 317 -4.43 -2.70 22.17
N TRP A 318 -3.98 -2.28 23.35
CA TRP A 318 -4.74 -2.32 24.60
C TRP A 318 -4.94 -0.92 25.18
N HIS A 319 -6.11 -0.34 24.96
CA HIS A 319 -6.48 1.01 25.42
C HIS A 319 -7.37 0.96 26.68
N ILE A 320 -7.15 1.91 27.59
CA ILE A 320 -8.03 2.14 28.75
C ILE A 320 -8.44 3.61 28.76
N GLY A 321 -9.73 3.87 28.53
CA GLY A 321 -10.30 5.21 28.59
C GLY A 321 -10.36 5.75 30.02
N THR A 322 -10.35 7.06 30.17
CA THR A 322 -10.54 7.79 31.44
C THR A 322 -12.01 8.10 31.74
N ASN A 323 -12.86 8.13 30.71
CA ASN A 323 -14.28 8.43 30.79
C ASN A 323 -15.03 7.76 29.61
N LYS A 324 -16.36 7.82 29.63
CA LYS A 324 -17.26 7.17 28.65
C LYS A 324 -17.07 7.58 27.17
N ASN A 325 -16.30 8.63 26.89
CA ASN A 325 -16.01 9.13 25.54
C ASN A 325 -14.52 9.01 25.15
N ASP A 326 -13.65 8.53 26.05
CA ASP A 326 -12.20 8.42 25.83
C ASP A 326 -11.86 7.12 25.09
N PHE A 327 -12.27 7.06 23.83
CA PHE A 327 -12.00 5.96 22.90
C PHE A 327 -10.60 6.07 22.28
N TYR A 328 -10.03 4.93 21.88
CA TYR A 328 -8.77 4.88 21.15
C TYR A 328 -8.88 5.66 19.84
N VAL A 329 -7.84 6.45 19.56
CA VAL A 329 -7.66 7.17 18.31
C VAL A 329 -6.41 6.61 17.65
N ASP A 330 -6.53 6.16 16.40
CA ASP A 330 -5.38 5.63 15.67
C ASP A 330 -4.43 6.73 15.16
N ASN A 331 -3.34 6.31 14.53
CA ASN A 331 -2.35 7.23 13.96
C ASN A 331 -2.86 8.05 12.75
N LYS A 332 -4.05 7.76 12.21
CA LYS A 332 -4.74 8.55 11.19
C LYS A 332 -5.74 9.56 11.80
N GLY A 333 -5.90 9.55 13.12
CA GLY A 333 -6.87 10.40 13.83
C GLY A 333 -8.30 9.83 13.85
N ILE A 334 -8.51 8.57 13.45
CA ILE A 334 -9.84 7.95 13.45
C ILE A 334 -10.16 7.44 14.86
N THR A 335 -11.29 7.87 15.41
CA THR A 335 -11.80 7.41 16.72
C THR A 335 -12.56 6.10 16.60
N HIS A 336 -12.13 5.10 17.37
CA HIS A 336 -12.62 3.73 17.29
C HIS A 336 -13.62 3.41 18.41
N LYS A 337 -14.91 3.29 18.08
CA LYS A 337 -15.99 3.16 19.08
C LYS A 337 -16.28 1.73 19.55
N ASN A 338 -15.86 0.71 18.81
CA ASN A 338 -16.08 -0.69 19.22
C ASN A 338 -14.96 -1.13 20.17
N CYS A 339 -15.32 -1.83 21.25
CA CYS A 339 -14.36 -2.23 22.29
C CYS A 339 -13.56 -3.50 21.95
N ASN A 340 -14.00 -4.25 20.93
CA ASN A 340 -13.19 -5.20 20.17
C ASN A 340 -13.36 -4.88 18.69
N GLN A 341 -12.27 -4.72 17.94
CA GLN A 341 -12.30 -4.70 16.47
C GLN A 341 -10.89 -4.81 15.88
N ILE A 342 -10.78 -5.53 14.77
CA ILE A 342 -9.59 -5.52 13.91
C ILE A 342 -9.75 -4.40 12.88
N VAL A 343 -8.72 -3.55 12.74
CA VAL A 343 -8.70 -2.39 11.84
C VAL A 343 -7.45 -2.42 10.97
N GLU A 344 -7.61 -2.09 9.70
CA GLU A 344 -6.52 -1.93 8.74
C GLU A 344 -5.94 -0.51 8.81
N LEU A 345 -4.66 -0.38 9.12
CA LEU A 345 -3.94 0.90 9.13
C LEU A 345 -3.25 1.20 7.79
N GLY A 346 -3.17 0.24 6.87
CA GLY A 346 -2.49 0.41 5.59
C GLY A 346 -0.97 0.46 5.73
N PHE A 347 -0.28 1.08 4.78
CA PHE A 347 1.18 1.13 4.70
C PHE A 347 1.81 1.98 5.82
N LEU A 348 2.33 1.35 6.87
CA LEU A 348 3.08 2.01 7.95
C LEU A 348 4.57 1.66 7.97
N SER A 349 4.96 0.53 7.37
CA SER A 349 6.36 0.13 7.19
C SER A 349 6.79 0.24 5.72
N GLY A 350 8.12 0.32 5.51
CA GLY A 350 8.73 0.34 4.18
C GLY A 350 8.59 -0.96 3.37
N SER A 351 7.75 -1.90 3.83
CA SER A 351 7.37 -3.12 3.12
C SER A 351 6.41 -2.86 1.96
N GLY A 352 5.60 -1.79 2.05
CA GLY A 352 4.56 -1.52 1.06
C GLY A 352 3.34 -2.44 1.12
N CYS A 353 3.13 -3.16 2.24
CA CYS A 353 1.93 -3.96 2.51
C CYS A 353 1.10 -3.39 3.68
N ASN A 354 -0.20 -3.69 3.69
CA ASN A 354 -1.12 -3.21 4.71
C ASN A 354 -0.87 -3.84 6.10
N GLU A 355 -0.76 -2.99 7.12
CA GLU A 355 -0.70 -3.44 8.52
C GLU A 355 -2.09 -3.46 9.17
N TYR A 356 -2.29 -4.44 10.05
CA TYR A 356 -3.53 -4.62 10.82
C TYR A 356 -3.26 -4.44 12.31
N ILE A 357 -4.16 -3.78 13.02
CA ILE A 357 -4.18 -3.76 14.49
C ILE A 357 -5.46 -4.41 15.02
N ASN A 358 -5.34 -5.13 16.12
CA ASN A 358 -6.46 -5.63 16.89
C ASN A 358 -6.66 -4.72 18.11
N ILE A 359 -7.80 -4.03 18.18
CA ILE A 359 -8.06 -2.97 19.15
C ILE A 359 -8.93 -3.53 20.27
N HIS A 360 -8.31 -3.73 21.43
CA HIS A 360 -8.96 -4.02 22.70
C HIS A 360 -9.08 -2.74 23.51
N GLN A 361 -10.30 -2.40 23.95
CA GLN A 361 -10.55 -1.20 24.74
C GLN A 361 -11.35 -1.50 26.01
N TYR A 362 -10.99 -0.82 27.10
CA TYR A 362 -11.85 -0.66 28.28
C TYR A 362 -12.32 0.79 28.38
N ILE A 363 -13.61 1.03 28.20
CA ILE A 363 -14.22 2.38 28.24
C ILE A 363 -15.09 2.48 29.50
N PRO A 364 -14.65 3.23 30.54
CA PRO A 364 -15.31 3.22 31.84
C PRO A 364 -16.65 3.95 31.80
N ASN A 365 -17.68 3.26 32.30
CA ASN A 365 -19.03 3.78 32.47
C ASN A 365 -19.66 3.08 33.68
N PHE A 366 -19.63 3.76 34.82
CA PHE A 366 -20.15 3.24 36.09
C PHE A 366 -21.27 4.14 36.59
N SER A 367 -22.26 3.52 37.21
CA SER A 367 -23.15 4.18 38.17
C SER A 367 -22.97 3.49 39.52
N ALA A 368 -23.26 4.21 40.61
CA ALA A 368 -23.32 3.63 41.94
C ALA A 368 -24.58 4.07 42.68
N LYS A 369 -24.88 3.33 43.74
CA LYS A 369 -25.81 3.73 44.80
C LYS A 369 -25.20 3.38 46.14
N LEU A 370 -25.47 4.17 47.18
CA LEU A 370 -25.10 3.83 48.54
C LEU A 370 -26.19 2.98 49.23
N GLU A 371 -25.83 1.79 49.69
CA GLU A 371 -26.69 0.93 50.50
C GLU A 371 -26.32 0.99 51.99
N PRO A 372 -27.29 1.23 52.89
CA PRO A 372 -27.05 1.19 54.33
C PRO A 372 -26.79 -0.25 54.81
N VAL A 373 -25.68 -0.47 55.53
CA VAL A 373 -25.29 -1.75 56.14
C VAL A 373 -24.85 -1.55 57.58
N CYS A 374 -25.30 -2.41 58.50
CA CYS A 374 -24.84 -2.37 59.89
C CYS A 374 -23.56 -3.18 60.09
N ILE A 375 -22.52 -2.55 60.67
CA ILE A 375 -21.25 -3.19 61.00
C ILE A 375 -20.82 -2.70 62.40
N ASN A 376 -20.63 -3.62 63.34
CA ASN A 376 -20.25 -3.32 64.74
C ASN A 376 -21.17 -2.26 65.40
N ASP A 377 -22.49 -2.45 65.30
CA ASP A 377 -23.54 -1.54 65.79
C ASP A 377 -23.45 -0.10 65.28
N ARG A 378 -22.80 0.12 64.13
CA ARG A 378 -22.79 1.41 63.42
C ARG A 378 -23.20 1.24 61.97
N LEU A 379 -24.09 2.10 61.51
CA LEU A 379 -24.43 2.19 60.11
C LEU A 379 -23.23 2.70 59.29
N HIS A 380 -22.87 1.90 58.30
CA HIS A 380 -21.96 2.26 57.23
C HIS A 380 -22.76 2.24 55.91
N PHE A 381 -22.20 2.83 54.87
CA PHE A 381 -22.77 2.84 53.53
C PHE A 381 -21.84 2.08 52.58
N ARG A 382 -22.38 1.04 51.96
CA ARG A 382 -21.69 0.21 50.97
C ARG A 382 -22.01 0.71 49.56
N PRO A 383 -21.03 1.14 48.75
CA PRO A 383 -21.24 1.40 47.34
C PRO A 383 -21.62 0.12 46.60
N VAL A 384 -22.77 0.12 45.95
CA VAL A 384 -23.18 -0.90 44.99
C VAL A 384 -22.94 -0.36 43.59
N ILE A 385 -21.97 -0.94 42.89
CA ILE A 385 -21.54 -0.49 41.56
C ILE A 385 -22.29 -1.25 40.48
N GLN A 386 -22.93 -0.51 39.57
CA GLN A 386 -23.42 -1.03 38.31
C GLN A 386 -22.39 -0.69 37.22
N ASN A 387 -21.72 -1.72 36.70
CA ASN A 387 -20.72 -1.58 35.66
C ASN A 387 -21.38 -1.68 34.27
N LEU A 388 -21.47 -0.56 33.56
CA LEU A 388 -21.94 -0.43 32.18
C LEU A 388 -20.78 -0.09 31.22
N SER A 389 -19.53 -0.35 31.64
CA SER A 389 -18.33 -0.11 30.85
C SER A 389 -18.31 -1.02 29.63
N CYS A 390 -17.75 -0.52 28.53
CA CYS A 390 -17.58 -1.30 27.32
C CYS A 390 -16.18 -1.92 27.31
N TYR A 391 -16.12 -3.25 27.21
CA TYR A 391 -14.88 -4.05 27.23
C TYR A 391 -15.06 -5.34 26.44
N SER A 392 -13.95 -5.94 26.01
CA SER A 392 -13.94 -7.02 25.02
C SER A 392 -13.44 -8.38 25.51
N VAL A 393 -12.98 -8.49 26.77
CA VAL A 393 -12.25 -9.67 27.25
C VAL A 393 -12.55 -9.94 28.72
N GLU A 394 -12.61 -11.22 29.08
CA GLU A 394 -12.90 -11.72 30.44
C GLU A 394 -11.80 -11.34 31.46
N ASN A 395 -10.58 -11.09 31.00
CA ASN A 395 -9.43 -10.72 31.83
C ASN A 395 -9.41 -9.23 32.22
N THR A 396 -10.48 -8.77 32.87
CA THR A 396 -10.56 -7.41 33.44
C THR A 396 -10.66 -7.48 34.96
N THR A 397 -9.69 -6.88 35.66
CA THR A 397 -9.73 -6.74 37.13
C THR A 397 -9.88 -5.28 37.50
N LEU A 398 -10.84 -4.98 38.39
CA LEU A 398 -11.14 -3.64 38.88
C LEU A 398 -10.95 -3.60 40.41
N VAL A 399 -10.18 -2.64 40.91
CA VAL A 399 -10.07 -2.36 42.35
C VAL A 399 -10.51 -0.93 42.60
N PHE A 400 -11.54 -0.76 43.43
CA PHE A 400 -12.12 0.54 43.76
C PHE A 400 -11.58 1.07 45.09
N HIS A 401 -11.24 2.36 45.11
CA HIS A 401 -10.95 3.12 46.33
C HIS A 401 -11.96 4.27 46.39
N TYR A 402 -12.82 4.29 47.40
CA TYR A 402 -13.96 5.21 47.47
C TYR A 402 -13.66 6.45 48.31
N PHE A 403 -14.19 7.58 47.85
CA PHE A 403 -14.05 8.88 48.48
C PHE A 403 -15.43 9.56 48.53
N LEU A 404 -15.86 10.03 49.70
CA LEU A 404 -16.97 10.97 49.81
C LEU A 404 -16.43 12.38 50.01
N LYS A 405 -16.97 13.31 49.25
CA LYS A 405 -16.72 14.74 49.40
C LYS A 405 -18.03 15.43 49.75
N ASP A 406 -18.05 16.09 50.91
CA ASP A 406 -19.16 16.94 51.30
C ASP A 406 -19.28 18.13 50.32
N THR A 407 -20.47 18.28 49.72
CA THR A 407 -20.75 19.35 48.75
C THR A 407 -21.25 20.64 49.41
N ILE A 408 -21.79 20.53 50.64
CA ILE A 408 -22.31 21.64 51.45
C ILE A 408 -21.16 22.24 52.26
N ASN A 409 -20.52 21.44 53.12
CA ASN A 409 -19.37 21.85 53.93
C ASN A 409 -18.05 21.57 53.21
N LYS A 410 -17.67 22.50 52.31
CA LYS A 410 -16.42 22.44 51.52
C LYS A 410 -15.12 22.40 52.33
N ARG A 411 -15.16 22.55 53.67
CA ARG A 411 -13.99 22.43 54.58
C ARG A 411 -13.94 21.08 55.30
N ALA A 412 -14.94 20.22 55.15
CA ALA A 412 -14.93 18.88 55.71
C ALA A 412 -13.80 18.03 55.12
N PRO A 413 -13.18 17.12 55.91
CA PRO A 413 -12.22 16.16 55.37
C PRO A 413 -12.91 15.18 54.41
N LEU A 414 -12.19 14.72 53.38
CA LEU A 414 -12.63 13.62 52.54
C LEU A 414 -12.73 12.34 53.38
N ILE A 415 -13.88 11.68 53.34
CA ILE A 415 -14.07 10.35 53.92
C ILE A 415 -13.55 9.34 52.90
N GLN A 416 -12.68 8.42 53.32
CA GLN A 416 -12.06 7.43 52.43
C GLN A 416 -12.32 6.02 52.96
N ALA A 417 -12.70 5.08 52.07
CA ALA A 417 -12.85 3.67 52.42
C ALA A 417 -12.56 2.75 51.24
N LYS A 418 -12.16 1.51 51.55
CA LYS A 418 -12.00 0.44 50.55
C LYS A 418 -13.29 -0.31 50.26
N GLU A 419 -14.20 -0.38 51.23
CA GLU A 419 -15.45 -1.15 51.14
C GLU A 419 -16.65 -0.35 51.68
N ASN A 420 -16.67 -0.10 53.00
CA ASN A 420 -17.82 0.47 53.69
C ASN A 420 -17.47 1.86 54.25
N LEU A 421 -18.25 2.87 53.87
CA LEU A 421 -18.06 4.27 54.24
C LEU A 421 -18.80 4.57 55.54
N LEU A 422 -18.08 4.98 56.58
CA LEU A 422 -18.69 5.49 57.82
C LEU A 422 -19.02 6.97 57.63
N ILE A 423 -20.30 7.34 57.76
CA ILE A 423 -20.79 8.71 57.53
C ILE A 423 -21.25 9.30 58.86
N PRO A 424 -20.55 10.33 59.40
CA PRO A 424 -20.76 10.78 60.78
C PRO A 424 -21.74 11.95 60.95
N TYR A 425 -22.21 12.58 59.87
CA TYR A 425 -23.13 13.73 59.92
C TYR A 425 -23.87 13.94 58.59
N LYS A 426 -24.94 14.74 58.65
CA LYS A 426 -25.90 14.98 57.56
C LYS A 426 -25.32 15.89 56.50
N SER A 427 -25.27 15.42 55.26
CA SER A 427 -24.92 16.25 54.12
C SER A 427 -25.28 15.61 52.76
N ASP A 428 -25.10 16.40 51.71
CA ASP A 428 -25.06 15.93 50.33
C ASP A 428 -23.62 15.55 49.98
N PHE A 429 -23.36 14.25 49.80
CA PHE A 429 -22.03 13.73 49.52
C PHE A 429 -21.89 13.37 48.05
N GLN A 430 -20.88 13.96 47.38
CA GLN A 430 -20.41 13.50 46.08
C GLN A 430 -19.58 12.22 46.28
N LEU A 431 -20.01 11.12 45.69
CA LEU A 431 -19.30 9.85 45.69
C LEU A 431 -18.34 9.79 44.50
N LEU A 432 -17.05 9.70 44.80
CA LEU A 432 -15.98 9.56 43.83
C LEU A 432 -15.27 8.23 44.06
N ALA A 433 -14.68 7.67 43.00
CA ALA A 433 -13.76 6.54 43.14
C ALA A 433 -12.48 6.75 42.31
N GLU A 434 -11.35 6.33 42.89
CA GLU A 434 -10.16 5.96 42.10
C GLU A 434 -10.29 4.46 41.78
N VAL A 435 -10.24 4.10 40.50
CA VAL A 435 -10.37 2.71 40.05
C VAL A 435 -9.06 2.28 39.40
N ASP A 436 -8.43 1.26 39.95
CA ASP A 436 -7.32 0.56 39.33
C ASP A 436 -7.89 -0.43 38.30
N VAL A 437 -7.68 -0.14 37.02
CA VAL A 437 -8.12 -0.98 35.90
C VAL A 437 -6.94 -1.76 35.37
N TYR A 438 -7.02 -3.09 35.45
CA TYR A 438 -6.11 -4.02 34.78
C TYR A 438 -6.87 -4.68 33.62
N PHE A 439 -6.38 -4.48 32.40
CA PHE A 439 -7.05 -4.92 31.18
C PHE A 439 -6.02 -5.45 30.17
N GLY A 440 -6.03 -6.77 29.95
CA GLY A 440 -5.00 -7.45 29.16
C GLY A 440 -3.59 -7.21 29.73
N THR A 441 -2.71 -6.61 28.94
CA THR A 441 -1.35 -6.23 29.36
C THR A 441 -1.23 -4.82 29.92
N THR A 442 -2.32 -4.04 29.96
CA THR A 442 -2.30 -2.62 30.33
C THR A 442 -2.89 -2.39 31.73
N TYR A 443 -2.32 -1.44 32.45
CA TYR A 443 -2.84 -0.94 33.73
C TYR A 443 -3.03 0.58 33.67
N LYS A 444 -4.13 1.08 34.22
CA LYS A 444 -4.39 2.52 34.36
C LYS A 444 -5.29 2.78 35.58
N ARG A 445 -4.90 3.75 36.39
CA ARG A 445 -5.77 4.31 37.43
C ARG A 445 -6.62 5.43 36.83
N ILE A 446 -7.94 5.35 37.01
CA ILE A 446 -8.90 6.36 36.54
C ILE A 446 -9.66 6.96 37.71
N LYS A 447 -10.20 8.17 37.51
CA LYS A 447 -11.08 8.86 38.47
C LYS A 447 -12.48 8.90 37.91
N VAL A 448 -13.45 8.41 38.67
CA VAL A 448 -14.85 8.37 38.26
C VAL A 448 -15.71 9.10 39.28
N ASP A 449 -16.63 9.91 38.77
CA ASP A 449 -17.72 10.50 39.54
C ASP A 449 -18.92 9.56 39.46
N LEU A 450 -19.40 9.12 40.62
CA LEU A 450 -20.48 8.14 40.75
C LEU A 450 -21.81 8.81 41.13
N GLY A 451 -21.83 10.14 41.28
CA GLY A 451 -23.02 10.93 41.58
C GLY A 451 -23.01 11.58 42.97
N VAL A 452 -24.16 12.17 43.32
CA VAL A 452 -24.39 12.81 44.62
C VAL A 452 -25.52 12.08 45.33
N GLU A 453 -25.30 11.73 46.59
CA GLU A 453 -26.27 11.06 47.47
C GLU A 453 -26.58 11.97 48.67
N ASN A 454 -27.87 12.15 48.98
CA ASN A 454 -28.32 12.87 50.17
C ASN A 454 -28.41 11.91 51.35
N ILE A 455 -27.71 12.21 52.45
CA ILE A 455 -27.65 11.33 53.62
C ILE A 455 -27.94 12.12 54.89
N ASP A 456 -28.87 11.58 55.69
CA ASP A 456 -29.42 12.22 56.88
C ASP A 456 -29.51 11.22 58.04
N GLU A 457 -28.60 11.31 59.02
CA GLU A 457 -28.58 10.44 60.19
C GLU A 457 -29.75 10.63 61.15
N SER A 458 -30.44 11.78 61.10
CA SER A 458 -31.64 12.00 61.94
C SER A 458 -32.80 11.06 61.58
N ILE A 459 -32.72 10.35 60.45
CA ILE A 459 -33.70 9.32 60.06
C ILE A 459 -33.45 7.95 60.71
N TYR A 460 -32.32 7.73 61.39
CA TYR A 460 -31.98 6.44 61.99
C TYR A 460 -31.39 6.51 63.40
N LEU A 461 -30.77 7.63 63.80
CA LEU A 461 -30.37 7.82 65.20
C LEU A 461 -31.58 7.87 66.12
N ALA A 462 -31.41 7.40 67.36
CA ALA A 462 -32.36 7.63 68.43
C ALA A 462 -32.19 9.05 68.98
N ASP A 463 -33.31 9.68 69.34
CA ASP A 463 -33.38 10.96 70.05
C ASP A 463 -34.52 10.81 71.07
N ALA A 464 -34.17 10.77 72.35
CA ALA A 464 -35.08 10.58 73.47
C ALA A 464 -35.70 11.90 73.96
N GLY A 465 -35.42 13.02 73.30
CA GLY A 465 -35.83 14.34 73.72
C GLY A 465 -34.96 14.91 74.85
N ARG A 466 -35.38 16.08 75.38
CA ARG A 466 -34.63 16.79 76.42
C ARG A 466 -34.96 16.27 77.81
N ASP A 467 -33.94 16.18 78.66
CA ASP A 467 -34.04 15.90 80.09
C ASP A 467 -35.20 16.63 80.79
N ILE A 468 -35.90 15.90 81.67
CA ILE A 468 -37.14 16.34 82.30
C ILE A 468 -36.93 16.58 83.79
N GLN A 469 -37.29 17.77 84.27
CA GLN A 469 -37.39 18.12 85.69
C GLN A 469 -38.85 18.42 86.04
N THR A 470 -39.45 17.72 87.00
CA THR A 470 -40.87 17.92 87.36
C THR A 470 -41.22 17.43 88.76
N TYR A 471 -42.22 18.06 89.38
CA TYR A 471 -42.80 17.61 90.66
C TYR A 471 -43.82 16.48 90.52
N LYS A 472 -44.23 16.16 89.29
CA LYS A 472 -45.19 15.08 89.01
C LYS A 472 -44.46 13.74 88.95
N LEU A 473 -45.14 12.69 89.41
CA LEU A 473 -44.76 11.30 89.16
C LEU A 473 -45.37 10.75 87.86
N ASP A 474 -46.29 11.51 87.25
CA ASP A 474 -46.87 11.25 85.94
C ASP A 474 -46.29 12.23 84.90
N ILE A 475 -45.64 11.70 83.88
CA ILE A 475 -44.79 12.45 82.95
C ILE A 475 -45.03 11.98 81.53
N ASN A 476 -45.21 12.89 80.58
CA ASN A 476 -45.19 12.55 79.16
C ASN A 476 -43.75 12.61 78.65
N LEU A 477 -43.28 11.52 78.06
CA LEU A 477 -42.04 11.51 77.29
C LEU A 477 -42.28 12.12 75.89
N ASN A 478 -41.21 12.47 75.18
CA ASN A 478 -41.33 13.08 73.86
C ASN A 478 -40.05 12.87 73.04
N ALA A 479 -39.81 11.62 72.64
CA ALA A 479 -38.73 11.26 71.71
C ALA A 479 -38.93 11.93 70.35
N SER A 480 -37.89 12.58 69.82
CA SER A 480 -37.94 13.30 68.55
C SER A 480 -37.50 12.40 67.40
N THR A 481 -38.35 11.43 67.04
CA THR A 481 -37.99 10.38 66.08
C THR A 481 -38.87 10.34 64.82
N THR A 482 -38.29 9.87 63.72
CA THR A 482 -38.98 9.59 62.45
C THR A 482 -39.19 8.08 62.21
N LYS A 483 -38.75 7.22 63.15
CA LYS A 483 -38.85 5.76 63.07
C LYS A 483 -39.55 5.17 64.29
N ALA A 484 -40.11 3.98 64.12
CA ALA A 484 -40.61 3.20 65.24
C ALA A 484 -39.45 2.80 66.18
N GLY A 485 -39.72 2.80 67.47
CA GLY A 485 -38.80 2.44 68.53
C GLY A 485 -39.57 2.08 69.79
N PHE A 486 -38.86 1.87 70.89
CA PHE A 486 -39.48 1.61 72.19
C PHE A 486 -38.67 2.21 73.33
N TRP A 487 -39.37 2.54 74.41
CA TRP A 487 -38.78 2.97 75.66
C TRP A 487 -38.29 1.78 76.49
N ARG A 488 -37.07 1.90 77.01
CA ARG A 488 -36.46 0.97 77.96
C ARG A 488 -36.16 1.69 79.27
N PHE A 489 -36.61 1.13 80.39
CA PHE A 489 -36.15 1.57 81.70
C PHE A 489 -34.70 1.09 81.94
N VAL A 490 -33.82 1.98 82.40
CA VAL A 490 -32.40 1.67 82.64
C VAL A 490 -32.12 1.57 84.14
N SER A 491 -32.42 2.63 84.90
CA SER A 491 -32.12 2.69 86.34
C SER A 491 -32.87 3.82 87.04
N GLY A 492 -33.14 3.65 88.34
CA GLY A 492 -33.78 4.65 89.21
C GLY A 492 -34.19 4.05 90.57
N PRO A 493 -34.61 4.87 91.54
CA PRO A 493 -34.93 4.45 92.92
C PRO A 493 -36.29 3.74 93.08
N GLY A 494 -36.97 3.37 92.00
CA GLY A 494 -38.28 2.72 92.01
C GLY A 494 -38.64 2.19 90.62
N THR A 495 -39.90 1.84 90.40
CA THR A 495 -40.38 1.33 89.10
C THR A 495 -40.97 2.46 88.24
N ILE A 496 -40.82 2.30 86.92
CA ILE A 496 -41.54 3.10 85.91
C ILE A 496 -42.54 2.18 85.21
N THR A 497 -43.80 2.58 85.17
CA THR A 497 -44.84 1.99 84.32
C THR A 497 -45.04 2.87 83.11
N PHE A 498 -45.02 2.30 81.90
CA PHE A 498 -45.29 3.00 80.64
C PHE A 498 -46.70 2.66 80.18
N ASP A 499 -47.50 3.67 79.80
CA ASP A 499 -48.85 3.45 79.25
C ASP A 499 -48.77 2.68 77.91
N ASN A 500 -47.73 2.95 77.11
CA ASN A 500 -47.29 2.14 75.96
C ASN A 500 -45.79 2.34 75.72
N VAL A 501 -44.96 1.29 75.81
CA VAL A 501 -43.51 1.41 75.57
C VAL A 501 -43.17 1.81 74.13
N ASN A 502 -44.02 1.52 73.14
CA ASN A 502 -43.74 1.77 71.72
C ASN A 502 -44.20 3.14 71.23
N ASP A 503 -44.80 3.96 72.09
CA ASP A 503 -45.21 5.33 71.74
C ASP A 503 -44.08 6.33 72.08
N PRO A 504 -43.51 7.07 71.11
CA PRO A 504 -42.47 8.07 71.39
C PRO A 504 -42.96 9.21 72.30
N LYS A 505 -44.28 9.39 72.44
CA LYS A 505 -44.94 10.40 73.28
C LYS A 505 -45.68 9.81 74.47
N THR A 506 -45.32 8.58 74.84
CA THR A 506 -45.97 7.84 75.93
C THR A 506 -45.97 8.58 77.25
N ARG A 507 -46.99 8.34 78.06
CA ARG A 507 -47.05 8.75 79.45
C ARG A 507 -46.46 7.65 80.32
N ILE A 508 -45.69 8.06 81.32
CA ILE A 508 -45.12 7.19 82.34
C ILE A 508 -45.62 7.58 83.72
N THR A 509 -45.78 6.57 84.59
CA THR A 509 -46.08 6.73 86.01
C THR A 509 -44.95 6.12 86.83
N ILE A 510 -44.39 6.89 87.77
CA ILE A 510 -43.20 6.57 88.54
C ILE A 510 -43.58 6.26 90.00
N SER A 511 -43.05 5.17 90.58
CA SER A 511 -43.45 4.74 91.93
C SER A 511 -42.85 5.59 93.06
N ASN A 512 -41.58 6.01 92.92
CA ASN A 512 -40.81 6.69 93.95
C ASN A 512 -40.26 8.03 93.41
N LYS A 513 -39.95 8.95 94.30
CA LYS A 513 -39.29 10.21 93.93
C LYS A 513 -37.79 9.99 93.66
N GLY A 514 -37.21 10.81 92.80
CA GLY A 514 -35.75 10.85 92.55
C GLY A 514 -35.37 10.91 91.07
N THR A 515 -34.11 10.55 90.78
CA THR A 515 -33.53 10.54 89.43
C THR A 515 -33.70 9.18 88.75
N TYR A 516 -34.18 9.18 87.52
CA TYR A 516 -34.39 8.02 86.66
C TYR A 516 -33.69 8.21 85.31
N PHE A 517 -33.27 7.11 84.72
CA PHE A 517 -32.78 7.05 83.34
C PHE A 517 -33.66 6.10 82.52
N VAL A 518 -34.14 6.60 81.38
CA VAL A 518 -34.87 5.82 80.36
C VAL A 518 -34.18 6.01 79.01
N GLU A 519 -34.26 5.00 78.15
CA GLU A 519 -33.68 5.04 76.81
C GLU A 519 -34.76 4.89 75.74
N TRP A 520 -34.69 5.72 74.71
CA TRP A 520 -35.42 5.46 73.46
C TRP A 520 -34.54 4.59 72.57
N VAL A 521 -35.03 3.40 72.22
CA VAL A 521 -34.33 2.39 71.43
C VAL A 521 -34.95 2.32 70.03
N THR A 522 -34.18 2.61 69.00
CA THR A 522 -34.59 2.45 67.59
C THR A 522 -33.78 1.37 66.90
N ASN A 523 -34.34 0.77 65.85
CA ASN A 523 -33.65 -0.21 65.01
C ASN A 523 -33.72 0.22 63.54
N TYR A 524 -32.57 0.22 62.86
CA TYR A 524 -32.48 0.56 61.44
C TYR A 524 -31.44 -0.32 60.74
N GLN A 525 -31.86 -1.08 59.73
CA GLN A 525 -31.00 -1.99 58.95
C GLN A 525 -30.14 -2.92 59.84
N ASN A 526 -30.75 -3.46 60.89
CA ASN A 526 -30.15 -4.30 61.94
C ASN A 526 -29.13 -3.61 62.87
N CYS A 527 -28.94 -2.29 62.78
CA CYS A 527 -28.27 -1.51 63.82
C CYS A 527 -29.27 -1.08 64.90
N THR A 528 -28.89 -1.25 66.16
CA THR A 528 -29.62 -0.71 67.32
C THR A 528 -29.03 0.64 67.71
N TYR A 529 -29.87 1.66 67.80
CA TYR A 529 -29.49 2.98 68.31
C TYR A 529 -30.23 3.27 69.61
N THR A 530 -29.56 3.94 70.54
CA THR A 530 -30.12 4.31 71.83
C THR A 530 -29.76 5.74 72.19
N ASP A 531 -30.73 6.51 72.64
CA ASP A 531 -30.49 7.78 73.32
C ASP A 531 -31.11 7.75 74.71
N ARG A 532 -30.48 8.40 75.69
CA ARG A 532 -30.78 8.28 77.12
C ARG A 532 -31.26 9.60 77.69
N LEU A 533 -32.49 9.59 78.16
CA LEU A 533 -33.17 10.68 78.83
C LEU A 533 -33.00 10.59 80.36
N LYS A 534 -32.56 11.68 81.00
CA LYS A 534 -32.59 11.83 82.46
C LYS A 534 -33.91 12.44 82.90
N ILE A 535 -34.53 11.87 83.93
CA ILE A 535 -35.79 12.35 84.50
C ILE A 535 -35.62 12.53 86.00
N ASN A 536 -35.80 13.76 86.49
CA ASN A 536 -35.84 14.08 87.91
C ASN A 536 -37.30 14.30 88.32
N ALA A 537 -37.88 13.34 89.05
CA ALA A 537 -39.31 13.27 89.33
C ALA A 537 -39.62 13.42 90.83
N GLY A 538 -40.49 14.38 91.16
CA GLY A 538 -41.10 14.53 92.49
C GLY A 538 -40.26 15.22 93.57
N GLU A 539 -39.03 15.64 93.27
CA GLU A 539 -38.12 16.33 94.18
C GLU A 539 -37.90 17.80 93.79
N PHE A 540 -37.91 18.68 94.79
CA PHE A 540 -37.16 19.93 94.73
C PHE A 540 -35.68 19.57 94.96
N PHE A 541 -34.81 19.87 94.00
CA PHE A 541 -33.48 20.31 94.42
C PHE A 541 -33.69 21.64 95.16
N ASN A 542 -33.39 21.66 96.46
CA ASN A 542 -33.17 22.93 97.13
C ASN A 542 -31.96 23.57 96.44
N ASP A 543 -32.21 24.60 95.62
CA ASP A 543 -31.19 25.48 95.04
C ASP A 543 -30.20 25.87 96.15
N PRO A 544 -28.95 25.34 96.17
CA PRO A 544 -28.05 25.49 97.29
C PRO A 544 -27.56 26.93 97.41
N ASN A 545 -28.35 27.76 98.09
CA ASN A 545 -28.08 29.15 98.42
C ASN A 545 -27.54 29.99 97.24
N LYS A 546 -28.44 30.72 96.57
CA LYS A 546 -28.08 31.96 95.86
C LYS A 546 -27.56 33.04 96.84
N LYS A 547 -26.37 32.80 97.43
CA LYS A 547 -25.54 33.82 98.06
C LYS A 547 -25.17 34.82 96.97
N LYS A 548 -25.79 36.00 97.02
CA LYS A 548 -25.36 37.15 96.21
C LYS A 548 -23.96 37.52 96.68
N VAL A 549 -22.95 37.31 95.83
CA VAL A 549 -21.58 37.73 96.13
C VAL A 549 -21.55 39.26 96.07
N LYS A 550 -21.12 39.90 97.14
CA LYS A 550 -20.97 41.36 97.23
C LYS A 550 -19.47 41.65 97.32
N LEU A 551 -18.92 42.31 96.32
CA LEU A 551 -17.50 42.67 96.32
C LEU A 551 -17.29 43.87 97.25
N THR A 552 -16.41 43.73 98.23
CA THR A 552 -15.84 44.82 99.04
C THR A 552 -14.34 44.57 99.15
N ASN A 553 -13.53 45.63 99.07
CA ASN A 553 -12.10 45.54 98.74
C ASN A 553 -11.17 44.90 99.80
N ASP A 554 -11.70 44.31 100.89
CA ASP A 554 -10.92 43.99 102.10
C ASP A 554 -11.01 42.52 102.61
N GLU A 555 -11.42 41.53 101.79
CA GLU A 555 -11.39 40.10 102.20
C GLU A 555 -10.80 39.13 101.14
N GLU A 556 -9.47 39.06 101.01
CA GLU A 556 -8.77 38.11 100.12
C GLU A 556 -8.84 36.61 100.55
N SER A 557 -9.51 36.30 101.66
CA SER A 557 -9.49 34.96 102.29
C SER A 557 -10.79 34.16 102.20
N GLN A 558 -11.87 34.71 101.65
CA GLN A 558 -13.17 34.02 101.57
C GLN A 558 -13.26 33.06 100.36
N ILE A 559 -13.76 31.83 100.58
CA ILE A 559 -14.07 30.85 99.53
C ILE A 559 -15.59 30.79 99.34
N TYR A 560 -16.05 30.89 98.09
CA TYR A 560 -17.47 30.83 97.74
C TYR A 560 -17.89 29.42 97.31
N LEU A 561 -18.95 28.89 97.90
CA LEU A 561 -19.55 27.60 97.55
C LEU A 561 -20.70 27.83 96.55
N ILE A 562 -20.66 27.17 95.38
CA ILE A 562 -21.70 27.26 94.33
C ILE A 562 -21.95 25.90 93.66
N PRO A 563 -23.17 25.61 93.15
CA PRO A 563 -23.43 24.38 92.41
C PRO A 563 -22.84 24.40 90.99
N GLY A 564 -22.53 23.22 90.45
CA GLY A 564 -22.02 23.06 89.09
C GLY A 564 -23.02 23.48 88.00
N GLY A 565 -22.53 24.14 86.95
CA GLY A 565 -23.35 24.57 85.81
C GLY A 565 -24.46 25.58 86.12
N THR A 566 -24.31 26.40 87.16
CA THR A 566 -25.27 27.45 87.56
C THR A 566 -24.78 28.86 87.22
N ASP A 567 -25.72 29.78 86.99
CA ASP A 567 -25.42 31.18 86.70
C ASP A 567 -25.11 31.94 87.99
N ILE A 568 -23.89 32.47 88.10
CA ILE A 568 -23.41 33.20 89.27
C ILE A 568 -23.92 34.64 89.20
N ARG A 569 -24.29 35.22 90.35
CA ARG A 569 -24.64 36.65 90.43
C ARG A 569 -23.66 37.41 91.31
N ILE A 570 -22.79 38.19 90.67
CA ILE A 570 -21.80 39.05 91.31
C ILE A 570 -22.36 40.48 91.39
N LYS A 571 -22.28 41.12 92.56
CA LYS A 571 -22.54 42.56 92.74
C LYS A 571 -21.23 43.32 92.87
N PHE A 572 -21.04 44.28 91.98
CA PHE A 572 -20.09 45.37 92.11
C PHE A 572 -20.72 46.50 92.94
N ASN A 573 -19.89 47.37 93.53
CA ASN A 573 -20.37 48.52 94.30
C ASN A 573 -20.70 49.74 93.43
N GLU A 574 -20.25 49.74 92.17
CA GLU A 574 -20.50 50.78 91.17
C GLU A 574 -21.11 50.15 89.90
N GLU A 575 -21.78 50.95 89.06
CA GLU A 575 -22.36 50.48 87.79
C GLU A 575 -21.27 50.40 86.72
N LEU A 576 -20.94 49.16 86.29
CA LEU A 576 -19.95 48.91 85.25
C LEU A 576 -20.39 49.47 83.90
N SER A 577 -19.51 50.25 83.27
CA SER A 577 -19.77 50.93 82.00
C SER A 577 -19.52 50.07 80.76
N ALA A 578 -18.83 48.93 80.89
CA ALA A 578 -18.33 48.11 79.79
C ALA A 578 -18.46 46.59 80.01
N SER A 579 -18.35 45.81 78.92
CA SER A 579 -18.39 44.33 78.98
C SER A 579 -17.19 43.75 79.74
N ILE A 580 -17.44 42.84 80.68
CA ILE A 580 -16.40 42.15 81.44
C ILE A 580 -15.88 40.92 80.69
N HIS A 581 -14.58 40.65 80.78
CA HIS A 581 -13.99 39.36 80.42
C HIS A 581 -13.86 38.51 81.67
N TYR A 582 -14.07 37.20 81.56
CA TYR A 582 -13.87 36.26 82.66
C TYR A 582 -13.09 35.02 82.23
N TYR A 583 -12.38 34.43 83.19
CA TYR A 583 -11.56 33.23 83.03
C TYR A 583 -11.78 32.31 84.23
N TRP A 584 -12.22 31.08 83.96
CA TRP A 584 -12.21 30.00 84.93
C TRP A 584 -10.86 29.30 84.88
N LEU A 585 -10.16 29.25 86.00
CA LEU A 585 -8.86 28.64 86.16
C LEU A 585 -8.98 27.46 87.13
N ASN A 586 -8.24 26.37 86.90
CA ASN A 586 -8.04 25.35 87.94
C ASN A 586 -7.06 25.85 89.02
N VAL A 587 -6.90 25.08 90.10
CA VAL A 587 -5.92 25.38 91.17
C VAL A 587 -4.46 25.47 90.70
N PHE A 588 -4.14 24.99 89.50
CA PHE A 588 -2.83 25.08 88.87
C PHE A 588 -2.67 26.29 87.93
N GLY A 589 -3.68 27.18 87.86
CA GLY A 589 -3.66 28.39 87.05
C GLY A 589 -3.93 28.19 85.55
N GLN A 590 -4.39 27.01 85.13
CA GLN A 590 -4.73 26.73 83.73
C GLN A 590 -6.16 27.17 83.42
N VAL A 591 -6.35 27.90 82.32
CA VAL A 591 -7.69 28.32 81.85
C VAL A 591 -8.47 27.10 81.36
N ILE A 592 -9.63 26.87 81.96
CA ILE A 592 -10.57 25.80 81.62
C ILE A 592 -11.66 26.32 80.69
N SER A 593 -12.12 27.54 80.93
CA SER A 593 -13.03 28.27 80.04
C SER A 593 -12.87 29.77 80.24
N SER A 594 -13.26 30.54 79.23
CA SER A 594 -13.28 32.00 79.30
C SER A 594 -14.36 32.56 78.38
N GLY A 595 -14.73 33.83 78.59
CA GLY A 595 -15.76 34.49 77.82
C GLY A 595 -15.84 35.98 78.08
N LYS A 596 -16.81 36.63 77.42
CA LYS A 596 -17.27 37.99 77.75
C LYS A 596 -18.70 37.93 78.27
N ALA A 597 -19.03 38.80 79.20
CA ALA A 597 -20.38 38.98 79.71
C ALA A 597 -20.75 40.48 79.70
N LEU A 598 -22.03 40.77 79.48
CA LEU A 598 -22.56 42.14 79.59
C LEU A 598 -23.04 42.42 81.01
N HIS A 599 -23.65 41.42 81.67
CA HIS A 599 -23.94 41.48 83.10
C HIS A 599 -23.21 40.40 83.90
N PRO A 600 -22.92 40.64 85.19
CA PRO A 600 -22.24 39.66 86.04
C PRO A 600 -23.11 38.46 86.42
N SER A 601 -24.38 38.44 85.98
CA SER A 601 -25.30 37.32 86.03
C SER A 601 -25.05 36.25 84.97
N ASP A 602 -24.24 36.56 83.96
CA ASP A 602 -24.15 35.76 82.73
C ASP A 602 -22.91 34.84 82.74
N ILE A 603 -22.20 34.79 83.88
CA ILE A 603 -21.06 33.90 84.12
C ILE A 603 -21.57 32.60 84.71
N ARG A 604 -21.45 31.51 83.95
CA ARG A 604 -21.84 30.17 84.37
C ARG A 604 -20.68 29.41 85.01
N SER A 605 -20.94 28.68 86.09
CA SER A 605 -19.94 27.87 86.79
C SER A 605 -19.53 26.62 86.00
N PRO A 606 -18.31 26.09 86.21
CA PRO A 606 -17.91 24.78 85.70
C PRO A 606 -18.92 23.68 86.09
N LEU A 607 -19.08 22.66 85.25
CA LEU A 607 -20.01 21.56 85.50
C LEU A 607 -19.50 20.55 86.56
N PHE A 608 -18.19 20.50 86.79
CA PHE A 608 -17.57 19.52 87.68
C PHE A 608 -17.30 20.14 89.07
N PRO A 609 -17.49 19.37 90.17
CA PRO A 609 -17.10 19.80 91.50
C PRO A 609 -15.58 19.96 91.63
N GLY A 610 -15.14 20.93 92.42
CA GLY A 610 -13.72 21.19 92.64
C GLY A 610 -13.42 22.63 93.09
N PHE A 611 -12.15 22.91 93.32
CA PHE A 611 -11.67 24.28 93.59
C PHE A 611 -11.23 24.94 92.29
N TYR A 612 -11.68 26.18 92.10
CA TYR A 612 -11.45 27.01 90.92
C TYR A 612 -11.12 28.44 91.33
N LEU A 613 -10.42 29.15 90.45
CA LEU A 613 -10.27 30.60 90.54
C LEU A 613 -11.04 31.24 89.39
N LEU A 614 -11.97 32.13 89.70
CA LEU A 614 -12.66 32.94 88.69
C LEU A 614 -11.98 34.31 88.62
N LYS A 615 -11.21 34.54 87.56
CA LYS A 615 -10.63 35.85 87.25
C LYS A 615 -11.61 36.67 86.41
N ILE A 616 -11.85 37.93 86.78
CA ILE A 616 -12.71 38.87 86.06
C ILE A 616 -11.90 40.13 85.76
N GLN A 617 -11.93 40.59 84.51
CA GLN A 617 -11.18 41.75 84.03
C GLN A 617 -12.05 42.69 83.18
N SER A 618 -11.96 43.99 83.46
CA SER A 618 -12.41 45.10 82.62
C SER A 618 -11.38 46.25 82.71
N GLU A 619 -11.67 47.40 82.12
CA GLU A 619 -10.83 48.60 82.28
C GLU A 619 -10.88 49.16 83.73
N GLU A 620 -11.96 48.86 84.47
CA GLU A 620 -12.25 49.38 85.80
C GLU A 620 -11.98 48.36 86.93
N VAL A 621 -11.84 47.06 86.61
CA VAL A 621 -11.74 45.97 87.60
C VAL A 621 -10.78 44.87 87.16
N ASP A 622 -9.87 44.43 88.05
CA ASP A 622 -9.23 43.11 87.98
C ASP A 622 -9.35 42.40 89.34
N HIS A 623 -10.11 41.30 89.39
CA HIS A 623 -10.37 40.54 90.61
C HIS A 623 -10.29 39.03 90.36
N VAL A 624 -9.86 38.29 91.40
CA VAL A 624 -9.82 36.82 91.42
C VAL A 624 -10.63 36.30 92.60
N LEU A 625 -11.67 35.52 92.33
CA LEU A 625 -12.51 34.87 93.34
C LEU A 625 -12.10 33.41 93.52
N LYS A 626 -11.92 32.99 94.78
CA LYS A 626 -11.71 31.57 95.15
C LYS A 626 -13.08 30.90 95.27
N ILE A 627 -13.33 29.90 94.43
CA ILE A 627 -14.65 29.27 94.30
C ILE A 627 -14.51 27.76 94.46
N GLN A 628 -15.31 27.18 95.35
CA GLN A 628 -15.53 25.75 95.43
C GLN A 628 -16.85 25.42 94.75
N VAL A 629 -16.77 24.76 93.59
CA VAL A 629 -17.94 24.16 92.95
C VAL A 629 -18.28 22.87 93.69
N ILE A 630 -19.54 22.72 94.08
CA ILE A 630 -20.10 21.53 94.71
C ILE A 630 -21.11 20.86 93.76
N GLU A 631 -21.45 19.60 94.04
CA GLU A 631 -22.52 18.85 93.36
C GLU A 631 -23.91 19.49 93.54
#